data_AF-A0A1M5GGF9-F1
#
_entry.id   AF-A0A1M5GGF9-F1
#
_cell.length_a   1.000
_cell.length_b   1.000
_cell.length_c   1.000
_cell.angle_alpha   90.00
_cell.angle_beta   90.00
_cell.angle_gamma   90.00
#
_symmetry.space_group_name_H-M   'P 1'
#
loop_
_entity.id
_entity.type
_entity.pdbx_description
1 polymer ?
#
loop_
_entity_poly.entity_id
_entity_poly.type
_entity_poly.pdbx_seq_one_letter_code
_entity_poly.pdbx_strand_id
1 'polypeptide(L)'
;MIMKKLYLITLSLIVFGSLHAQIGINTDNPQATLHVSPQTTGSSTAEGIIAPNLTRAQVISKDAQYTTNQKGAYVYVTTLDGTLTTKTAKITIPGYYYFDGSIWQPMDYTPEFLYLPSFNLPVTAIATGVTYDLYTNVYKLQFTKAGNSNFVSSNSSLAQIPTLYTASQLDFVVTYYDNTIIKVNSVSAAGVLNYDVLNTNPDNNSFINIVLVVKK
;
A
#
# COMPACT_ATOMS: atom_id res chain seq x y z
N MET A 1 24.21 -29.22 -65.14
CA MET A 1 24.05 -29.61 -63.71
C MET A 1 23.74 -28.41 -62.78
N ILE A 2 23.07 -27.36 -63.25
CA ILE A 2 22.92 -26.08 -62.52
C ILE A 2 21.58 -25.94 -61.78
N MET A 3 20.54 -26.68 -62.17
CA MET A 3 19.20 -26.56 -61.56
C MET A 3 19.07 -27.19 -60.16
N LYS A 4 19.92 -28.16 -59.78
CA LYS A 4 19.83 -28.82 -58.45
C LYS A 4 20.25 -27.91 -57.29
N LYS A 5 21.11 -26.92 -57.52
CA LYS A 5 21.57 -25.99 -56.46
C LYS A 5 20.55 -24.90 -56.12
N LEU A 6 19.64 -24.56 -57.05
CA LEU A 6 18.62 -23.52 -56.85
C LEU A 6 17.50 -24.01 -55.91
N TYR A 7 17.08 -25.27 -56.02
CA TYR A 7 16.05 -25.86 -55.14
C TYR A 7 16.51 -25.99 -53.68
N LEU A 8 17.80 -26.26 -53.44
CA LEU A 8 18.37 -26.34 -52.09
C LEU A 8 18.35 -24.98 -51.35
N ILE A 9 18.56 -23.88 -52.09
CA ILE A 9 18.53 -22.52 -51.52
C ILE A 9 17.10 -22.13 -51.14
N THR A 10 16.12 -22.40 -52.01
CA THR A 10 14.70 -22.16 -51.69
C THR A 10 14.19 -23.04 -50.55
N LEU A 11 14.67 -24.29 -50.43
CA LEU A 11 14.31 -25.19 -49.33
C LEU A 11 14.90 -24.71 -47.99
N SER A 12 16.12 -24.15 -47.99
CA SER A 12 16.71 -23.56 -46.78
C SER A 12 16.02 -22.27 -46.30
N LEU A 13 15.40 -21.51 -47.21
CA LEU A 13 14.67 -20.28 -46.88
C LEU A 13 13.28 -20.54 -46.28
N ILE A 14 12.70 -21.72 -46.51
CA ILE A 14 11.38 -22.11 -45.97
C ILE A 14 11.48 -22.62 -44.52
N VAL A 15 12.68 -22.94 -44.03
CA VAL A 15 12.91 -23.48 -42.68
C VAL A 15 12.94 -22.40 -41.58
N PHE A 16 12.89 -21.10 -41.92
CA PHE A 16 12.79 -20.01 -40.93
C PHE A 16 11.38 -19.80 -40.35
N GLY A 17 10.55 -20.85 -40.33
CA GLY A 17 9.18 -20.80 -39.83
C GLY A 17 9.11 -20.44 -38.34
N SER A 18 8.54 -19.27 -38.05
CA SER A 18 7.93 -18.88 -36.76
C SER A 18 8.86 -18.96 -35.53
N LEU A 19 9.98 -18.23 -35.54
CA LEU A 19 10.72 -17.97 -34.31
C LEU A 19 9.89 -17.05 -33.41
N HIS A 20 9.43 -17.57 -32.28
CA HIS A 20 8.74 -16.80 -31.26
C HIS A 20 9.78 -16.03 -30.46
N ALA A 21 9.66 -14.71 -30.33
CA ALA A 21 10.61 -13.85 -29.61
C ALA A 21 10.42 -13.89 -28.07
N GLN A 22 9.82 -14.95 -27.54
CA GLN A 22 9.61 -15.13 -26.11
C GLN A 22 10.95 -15.46 -25.43
N ILE A 23 11.19 -14.85 -24.27
CA ILE A 23 12.37 -15.11 -23.45
C ILE A 23 11.96 -15.99 -22.27
N GLY A 24 12.47 -17.22 -22.24
CA GLY A 24 12.41 -18.10 -21.08
C GLY A 24 13.67 -17.95 -20.22
N ILE A 25 13.52 -17.82 -18.91
CA ILE A 25 14.60 -17.98 -17.94
C ILE A 25 14.27 -19.21 -17.10
N ASN A 26 15.15 -20.22 -17.13
CA ASN A 26 14.96 -21.54 -16.52
C ASN A 26 13.71 -22.30 -17.01
N THR A 27 13.25 -22.05 -18.26
CA THR A 27 12.13 -22.78 -18.87
C THR A 27 12.28 -22.84 -20.38
N ASP A 28 12.12 -24.04 -20.96
CA ASP A 28 12.22 -24.27 -22.41
C ASP A 28 10.88 -24.04 -23.14
N ASN A 29 9.79 -23.81 -22.38
CA ASN A 29 8.45 -23.59 -22.92
C ASN A 29 7.82 -22.30 -22.37
N PRO A 30 8.34 -21.11 -22.75
CA PRO A 30 7.84 -19.84 -22.24
C PRO A 30 6.36 -19.62 -22.60
N GLN A 31 5.53 -19.29 -21.61
CA GLN A 31 4.08 -19.05 -21.79
C GLN A 31 3.73 -17.55 -21.88
N ALA A 32 4.74 -16.68 -21.86
CA ALA A 32 4.62 -15.22 -21.96
C ALA A 32 5.85 -14.65 -22.68
N THR A 33 5.83 -13.35 -23.00
CA THR A 33 6.98 -12.67 -23.62
C THR A 33 8.25 -12.75 -22.76
N LEU A 34 8.10 -12.75 -21.44
CA LEU A 34 9.11 -13.12 -20.46
C LEU A 34 8.49 -14.14 -19.50
N HIS A 35 9.02 -15.37 -19.47
CA HIS A 35 8.63 -16.42 -18.51
C HIS A 35 9.84 -16.78 -17.65
N VAL A 36 9.79 -16.47 -16.36
CA VAL A 36 10.83 -16.83 -15.39
C VAL A 36 10.31 -17.97 -14.52
N SER A 37 10.96 -19.13 -14.59
CA SER A 37 10.70 -20.26 -13.71
C SER A 37 11.77 -20.35 -12.60
N PRO A 38 11.44 -20.88 -11.42
CA PRO A 38 12.43 -21.03 -10.36
C PRO A 38 13.54 -21.99 -10.78
N GLN A 39 14.78 -21.69 -10.43
CA GLN A 39 15.90 -22.63 -10.64
C GLN A 39 15.81 -23.79 -9.65
N THR A 40 15.36 -23.54 -8.43
CA THR A 40 15.16 -24.52 -7.38
C THR A 40 13.92 -24.18 -6.53
N THR A 41 13.32 -25.20 -5.91
CA THR A 41 12.27 -25.03 -4.89
C THR A 41 12.80 -25.28 -3.47
N GLY A 42 14.12 -25.50 -3.33
CA GLY A 42 14.80 -25.73 -2.06
C GLY A 42 15.25 -24.42 -1.37
N SER A 43 15.89 -24.53 -0.21
CA SER A 43 16.24 -23.38 0.64
C SER A 43 17.63 -22.77 0.38
N SER A 44 18.32 -23.17 -0.70
CA SER A 44 19.72 -22.79 -0.94
C SER A 44 19.88 -21.47 -1.69
N THR A 45 18.88 -21.07 -2.47
CA THR A 45 18.98 -19.90 -3.36
C THR A 45 17.63 -19.19 -3.39
N ALA A 46 17.65 -17.86 -3.29
CA ALA A 46 16.44 -17.05 -3.40
C ALA A 46 16.02 -16.92 -4.87
N GLU A 47 14.73 -17.02 -5.13
CA GLU A 47 14.12 -16.87 -6.45
C GLU A 47 13.42 -15.51 -6.55
N GLY A 48 13.43 -14.87 -7.72
CA GLY A 48 12.71 -13.62 -7.93
C GLY A 48 13.23 -12.78 -9.10
N ILE A 49 12.63 -11.60 -9.28
CA ILE A 49 13.06 -10.59 -10.24
C ILE A 49 13.41 -9.34 -9.46
N ILE A 50 14.65 -8.87 -9.59
CA ILE A 50 15.10 -7.60 -9.01
C ILE A 50 15.04 -6.54 -10.10
N ALA A 51 14.14 -5.56 -9.94
CA ALA A 51 14.10 -4.39 -10.84
C ALA A 51 15.36 -3.51 -10.66
N PRO A 52 15.67 -2.60 -11.60
CA PRO A 52 16.75 -1.65 -11.39
C PRO A 52 16.57 -0.86 -10.08
N ASN A 53 17.58 -0.96 -9.22
CA ASN A 53 17.64 -0.20 -7.97
C ASN A 53 18.14 1.22 -8.26
N LEU A 54 17.35 2.23 -7.90
CA LEU A 54 17.68 3.64 -8.11
C LEU A 54 17.42 4.44 -6.82
N THR A 55 18.23 5.45 -6.54
CA THR A 55 17.81 6.47 -5.55
C THR A 55 16.73 7.35 -6.16
N ARG A 56 15.91 8.04 -5.34
CA ARG A 56 14.91 8.97 -5.86
C ARG A 56 15.56 10.07 -6.71
N ALA A 57 16.72 10.59 -6.32
CA ALA A 57 17.49 11.55 -7.12
C ALA A 57 17.91 10.98 -8.49
N GLN A 58 18.23 9.68 -8.58
CA GLN A 58 18.55 9.02 -9.85
C GLN A 58 17.32 8.78 -10.73
N VAL A 59 16.12 8.66 -10.15
CA VAL A 59 14.85 8.65 -10.89
C VAL A 59 14.55 10.05 -11.42
N ILE A 60 14.68 11.07 -10.56
CA ILE A 60 14.48 12.49 -10.89
C ILE A 60 15.41 12.93 -12.02
N SER A 61 16.70 12.55 -11.98
CA SER A 61 17.65 12.91 -13.03
C SER A 61 17.32 12.32 -14.41
N LYS A 62 16.40 11.35 -14.45
CA LYS A 62 15.87 10.71 -15.66
C LYS A 62 14.44 11.15 -15.98
N ASP A 63 13.89 12.17 -15.31
CA ASP A 63 12.50 12.61 -15.52
C ASP A 63 12.17 12.89 -16.99
N ALA A 64 13.11 13.49 -17.73
CA ALA A 64 12.94 13.76 -19.17
C ALA A 64 12.86 12.49 -20.03
N GLN A 65 13.39 11.37 -19.55
CA GLN A 65 13.42 10.07 -20.26
C GLN A 65 12.16 9.23 -20.01
N TYR A 66 11.44 9.47 -18.92
CA TYR A 66 10.20 8.76 -18.63
C TYR A 66 9.02 9.43 -19.34
N THR A 67 8.81 9.03 -20.59
CA THR A 67 7.69 9.49 -21.44
C THR A 67 6.62 8.40 -21.56
N THR A 68 5.56 8.63 -22.34
CA THR A 68 4.50 7.64 -22.60
C THR A 68 5.06 6.27 -23.03
N ASN A 69 6.19 6.22 -23.73
CA ASN A 69 6.82 4.97 -24.18
C ASN A 69 7.43 4.13 -23.06
N GLN A 70 7.66 4.70 -21.88
CA GLN A 70 8.17 4.01 -20.69
C GLN A 70 7.04 3.60 -19.72
N LYS A 71 5.77 3.76 -20.11
CA LYS A 71 4.65 3.29 -19.32
C LYS A 71 4.78 1.79 -19.04
N GLY A 72 4.63 1.40 -17.78
CA GLY A 72 4.83 0.03 -17.29
C GLY A 72 6.26 -0.28 -16.86
N ALA A 73 7.20 0.67 -16.94
CA ALA A 73 8.55 0.49 -16.39
C ALA A 73 8.50 0.31 -14.87
N TYR A 74 9.27 -0.64 -14.35
CA TYR A 74 9.39 -0.94 -12.94
C TYR A 74 10.78 -0.58 -12.41
N VAL A 75 10.83 0.03 -11.22
CA VAL A 75 12.07 0.32 -10.50
C VAL A 75 11.87 0.04 -9.01
N TYR A 76 12.96 -0.25 -8.32
CA TYR A 76 12.98 -0.23 -6.87
C TYR A 76 13.70 1.03 -6.40
N VAL A 77 13.01 1.87 -5.63
CA VAL A 77 13.61 3.08 -5.06
C VAL A 77 14.26 2.76 -3.72
N THR A 78 15.56 3.02 -3.60
CA THR A 78 16.35 2.64 -2.42
C THR A 78 16.38 3.72 -1.34
N THR A 79 16.40 5.00 -1.71
CA THR A 79 16.49 6.14 -0.78
C THR A 79 15.67 7.32 -1.28
N LEU A 80 15.30 8.23 -0.35
CA LEU A 80 14.43 9.39 -0.59
C LEU A 80 15.22 10.70 -0.69
N ASP A 81 16.25 10.73 -1.54
CA ASP A 81 17.07 11.89 -1.82
C ASP A 81 16.48 12.79 -2.93
N GLY A 82 16.97 14.03 -3.05
CA GLY A 82 16.52 15.02 -4.03
C GLY A 82 15.16 15.66 -3.72
N THR A 83 14.80 16.70 -4.49
CA THR A 83 13.53 17.42 -4.37
C THR A 83 12.47 16.80 -5.27
N LEU A 84 11.27 16.58 -4.74
CA LEU A 84 10.16 15.99 -5.49
C LEU A 84 9.85 16.80 -6.76
N THR A 85 9.54 16.07 -7.83
CA THR A 85 8.99 16.59 -9.08
C THR A 85 7.57 16.09 -9.27
N THR A 86 6.85 16.59 -10.27
CA THR A 86 5.50 16.09 -10.60
C THR A 86 5.50 14.58 -10.85
N LYS A 87 6.53 14.03 -11.54
CA LYS A 87 6.60 12.60 -11.85
C LYS A 87 6.95 11.74 -10.62
N THR A 88 7.69 12.29 -9.67
CA THR A 88 8.16 11.56 -8.49
C THR A 88 7.37 11.87 -7.22
N ALA A 89 6.26 12.62 -7.33
CA ALA A 89 5.46 13.10 -6.20
C ALA A 89 5.01 12.01 -5.22
N LYS A 90 4.84 10.76 -5.69
CA LYS A 90 4.42 9.63 -4.86
C LYS A 90 5.57 8.75 -4.35
N ILE A 91 6.82 9.09 -4.67
CA ILE A 91 8.01 8.39 -4.17
C ILE A 91 8.35 8.94 -2.77
N THR A 92 7.54 8.55 -1.79
CA THR A 92 7.63 9.01 -0.39
C THR A 92 8.16 7.95 0.56
N ILE A 93 8.32 6.71 0.10
CA ILE A 93 8.96 5.60 0.82
C ILE A 93 9.83 4.77 -0.12
N PRO A 94 10.95 4.18 0.33
CA PRO A 94 11.67 3.18 -0.45
C PRO A 94 10.74 2.00 -0.80
N GLY A 95 10.84 1.46 -2.01
CA GLY A 95 9.95 0.39 -2.46
C GLY A 95 9.84 0.27 -3.97
N TYR A 96 8.95 -0.62 -4.43
CA TYR A 96 8.69 -0.81 -5.85
C TYR A 96 7.71 0.22 -6.41
N TYR A 97 8.07 0.78 -7.56
CA TYR A 97 7.26 1.74 -8.30
C TYR A 97 7.13 1.32 -9.76
N TYR A 98 5.99 1.65 -10.35
CA TYR A 98 5.77 1.56 -11.78
C TYR A 98 5.44 2.91 -12.39
N PHE A 99 5.92 3.18 -13.61
CA PHE A 99 5.61 4.42 -14.30
C PHE A 99 4.26 4.28 -15.04
N ASP A 100 3.27 5.10 -14.72
CA ASP A 100 1.93 5.02 -15.35
C ASP A 100 1.82 5.77 -16.69
N GLY A 101 2.91 6.41 -17.13
CA GLY A 101 2.97 7.30 -18.29
C GLY A 101 3.04 8.78 -17.92
N SER A 102 2.81 9.12 -16.65
CA SER A 102 2.87 10.50 -16.11
C SER A 102 3.58 10.56 -14.77
N ILE A 103 3.26 9.67 -13.82
CA ILE A 103 3.78 9.66 -12.45
C ILE A 103 4.22 8.24 -12.08
N TRP A 104 5.23 8.14 -11.21
CA TRP A 104 5.61 6.90 -10.54
C TRP A 104 4.58 6.52 -9.49
N GLN A 105 3.88 5.41 -9.70
CA GLN A 105 2.90 4.87 -8.76
C GLN A 105 3.57 3.81 -7.88
N PRO A 106 3.37 3.85 -6.55
CA PRO A 106 3.79 2.74 -5.69
C PRO A 106 3.03 1.48 -6.08
N MET A 107 3.69 0.32 -6.04
CA MET A 107 3.01 -0.97 -6.22
C MET A 107 2.17 -1.36 -5.00
N ASP A 108 2.59 -0.91 -3.82
CA ASP A 108 1.86 -1.17 -2.58
C ASP A 108 0.74 -0.13 -2.44
N TYR A 109 -0.48 -0.53 -2.79
CA TYR A 109 -1.68 0.25 -2.54
C TYR A 109 -2.24 -0.11 -1.16
N THR A 110 -1.87 0.64 -0.13
CA THR A 110 -2.55 0.60 1.16
C THR A 110 -3.48 1.81 1.30
N PRO A 111 -4.70 1.65 1.85
CA PRO A 111 -5.58 2.78 2.13
C PRO A 111 -4.84 3.80 2.99
N GLU A 112 -4.81 5.07 2.56
CA GLU A 112 -4.05 6.12 3.26
C GLU A 112 -4.68 6.47 4.61
N PHE A 113 -5.97 6.20 4.80
CA PHE A 113 -6.67 6.42 6.05
C PHE A 113 -7.97 5.62 6.16
N LEU A 114 -8.52 5.54 7.37
CA LEU A 114 -9.88 5.09 7.66
C LEU A 114 -10.49 5.96 8.76
N TYR A 115 -11.82 6.02 8.85
CA TYR A 115 -12.48 6.63 9.99
C TYR A 115 -12.42 5.68 11.20
N LEU A 116 -12.18 6.23 12.39
CA LEU A 116 -12.38 5.47 13.62
C LEU A 116 -13.87 5.10 13.73
N PRO A 117 -14.22 3.86 14.11
CA PRO A 117 -15.63 3.48 14.29
C PRO A 117 -16.36 4.39 15.27
N SER A 118 -17.66 4.54 15.06
CA SER A 118 -18.52 5.28 15.97
C SER A 118 -18.45 4.70 17.39
N PHE A 119 -18.38 5.56 18.40
CA PHE A 119 -18.29 5.18 19.80
C PHE A 119 -18.84 6.29 20.69
N ASN A 120 -19.18 5.93 21.92
CA ASN A 120 -19.55 6.90 22.94
C ASN A 120 -18.31 7.30 23.74
N LEU A 121 -17.88 8.55 23.60
CA LEU A 121 -16.81 9.11 24.44
C LEU A 121 -17.36 9.42 25.84
N PRO A 122 -16.74 8.93 26.93
CA PRO A 122 -17.24 9.19 28.28
C PRO A 122 -17.20 10.68 28.66
N VAL A 123 -18.35 11.24 29.06
CA VAL A 123 -18.46 12.62 29.59
C VAL A 123 -19.22 12.64 30.91
N THR A 124 -18.95 11.67 31.77
CA THR A 124 -19.76 11.40 32.98
C THR A 124 -19.64 12.44 34.08
N ALA A 125 -18.53 13.17 34.13
CA ALA A 125 -18.30 14.25 35.09
C ALA A 125 -17.39 15.32 34.46
N ILE A 126 -17.60 16.58 34.84
CA ILE A 126 -16.68 17.68 34.51
C ILE A 126 -15.34 17.37 35.17
N ALA A 127 -14.31 17.20 34.35
CA ALA A 127 -12.97 16.79 34.78
C ALA A 127 -11.93 17.20 33.74
N THR A 128 -10.69 17.39 34.17
CA THR A 128 -9.56 17.71 33.28
C THR A 128 -8.62 16.52 33.14
N GLY A 129 -7.97 16.42 31.98
CA GLY A 129 -6.96 15.40 31.70
C GLY A 129 -7.48 13.96 31.71
N VAL A 130 -8.78 13.76 31.46
CA VAL A 130 -9.37 12.43 31.31
C VAL A 130 -8.73 11.72 30.13
N THR A 131 -8.48 10.41 30.27
CA THR A 131 -7.89 9.60 29.21
C THR A 131 -8.87 8.55 28.70
N TYR A 132 -8.81 8.27 27.39
CA TYR A 132 -9.56 7.19 26.77
C TYR A 132 -8.75 6.52 25.67
N ASP A 133 -8.53 5.22 25.79
CA ASP A 133 -7.78 4.44 24.80
C ASP A 133 -8.66 4.12 23.59
N LEU A 134 -8.47 4.87 22.51
CA LEU A 134 -9.20 4.72 21.25
C LEU A 134 -8.80 3.45 20.51
N TYR A 135 -7.53 3.04 20.61
CA TYR A 135 -7.05 1.86 19.91
C TYR A 135 -7.69 0.60 20.50
N THR A 136 -7.60 0.42 21.81
CA THR A 136 -8.08 -0.79 22.47
C THR A 136 -9.60 -0.82 22.57
N ASN A 137 -10.22 0.27 23.04
CA ASN A 137 -11.65 0.28 23.37
C ASN A 137 -12.56 0.55 22.18
N VAL A 138 -12.03 1.08 21.08
CA VAL A 138 -12.83 1.41 19.89
C VAL A 138 -12.35 0.62 18.68
N TYR A 139 -11.16 0.91 18.17
CA TYR A 139 -10.68 0.35 16.91
C TYR A 139 -10.54 -1.18 16.99
N LYS A 140 -9.70 -1.69 17.89
CA LYS A 140 -9.44 -3.14 18.03
C LYS A 140 -10.70 -3.90 18.43
N LEU A 141 -11.45 -3.38 19.40
CA LEU A 141 -12.67 -4.04 19.89
C LEU A 141 -13.73 -4.16 18.79
N GLN A 142 -13.96 -3.11 18.00
CA GLN A 142 -14.99 -3.17 16.96
C GLN A 142 -14.57 -3.97 15.73
N PHE A 143 -13.27 -4.01 15.42
CA PHE A 143 -12.73 -4.78 14.29
C PHE A 143 -12.53 -6.27 14.63
N THR A 144 -12.63 -6.68 15.90
CA THR A 144 -12.39 -8.06 16.34
C THR A 144 -13.64 -8.65 16.97
N LYS A 145 -13.97 -9.90 16.66
CA LYS A 145 -15.11 -10.61 17.26
C LYS A 145 -14.86 -10.99 18.72
N ALA A 146 -13.63 -11.36 19.06
CA ALA A 146 -13.26 -11.72 20.43
C ALA A 146 -13.49 -10.52 21.37
N GLY A 147 -14.35 -10.70 22.38
CA GLY A 147 -14.71 -9.64 23.33
C GLY A 147 -15.79 -8.65 22.82
N ASN A 148 -16.31 -8.82 21.60
CA ASN A 148 -17.31 -7.93 21.02
C ASN A 148 -18.61 -8.69 20.70
N SER A 149 -19.61 -8.57 21.59
CA SER A 149 -20.92 -9.20 21.41
C SER A 149 -21.75 -8.63 20.25
N ASN A 150 -21.36 -7.46 19.72
CA ASN A 150 -22.05 -6.80 18.61
C ASN A 150 -21.45 -7.16 17.24
N PHE A 151 -20.36 -7.93 17.19
CA PHE A 151 -19.76 -8.37 15.94
C PHE A 151 -20.62 -9.44 15.27
N VAL A 152 -21.45 -9.02 14.32
CA VAL A 152 -22.29 -9.90 13.49
C VAL A 152 -21.80 -9.83 12.04
N SER A 153 -21.62 -10.99 11.40
CA SER A 153 -21.13 -11.10 10.02
C SER A 153 -21.91 -12.18 9.27
N SER A 154 -22.13 -11.98 7.97
CA SER A 154 -22.66 -13.01 7.07
C SER A 154 -21.70 -14.17 6.85
N ASN A 155 -20.40 -13.96 7.09
CA ASN A 155 -19.38 -15.00 7.13
C ASN A 155 -19.22 -15.48 8.58
N SER A 156 -19.76 -16.66 8.89
CA SER A 156 -19.72 -17.25 10.23
C SER A 156 -18.30 -17.50 10.76
N SER A 157 -17.33 -17.65 9.87
CA SER A 157 -15.92 -17.89 10.19
C SER A 157 -15.10 -16.60 10.32
N LEU A 158 -15.69 -15.43 10.04
CA LEU A 158 -14.99 -14.16 10.15
C LEU A 158 -14.79 -13.79 11.62
N ALA A 159 -13.52 -13.83 12.07
CA ALA A 159 -13.13 -13.50 13.43
C ALA A 159 -12.69 -12.04 13.60
N GLN A 160 -12.38 -11.34 12.51
CA GLN A 160 -11.99 -9.93 12.49
C GLN A 160 -12.25 -9.34 11.10
N ILE A 161 -12.42 -8.02 11.02
CA ILE A 161 -12.37 -7.30 9.75
C ILE A 161 -10.94 -7.45 9.16
N PRO A 162 -10.79 -7.76 7.86
CA PRO A 162 -9.48 -7.92 7.24
C PRO A 162 -8.57 -6.69 7.43
N THR A 163 -7.28 -6.95 7.66
CA THR A 163 -6.22 -5.96 7.91
C THR A 163 -6.46 -5.12 9.17
N LEU A 164 -6.06 -5.67 10.32
CA LEU A 164 -6.03 -4.97 11.59
C LEU A 164 -4.62 -4.37 11.81
N TYR A 165 -4.50 -3.05 11.78
CA TYR A 165 -3.25 -2.35 12.04
C TYR A 165 -2.93 -2.32 13.54
N THR A 166 -1.65 -2.37 13.90
CA THR A 166 -1.23 -2.08 15.28
C THR A 166 -1.29 -0.57 15.54
N ALA A 167 -1.38 -0.15 16.81
CA ALA A 167 -1.33 1.27 17.16
C ALA A 167 -0.07 1.97 16.61
N SER A 168 1.07 1.27 16.58
CA SER A 168 2.31 1.80 16.03
C SER A 168 2.24 2.07 14.53
N GLN A 169 1.35 1.42 13.79
CA GLN A 169 1.13 1.61 12.35
C GLN A 169 0.09 2.69 12.03
N LEU A 170 -0.48 3.34 13.05
CA LEU A 170 -1.53 4.35 12.87
C LEU A 170 -1.11 5.70 13.46
N ASP A 171 -1.49 6.77 12.78
CA ASP A 171 -1.60 8.11 13.34
C ASP A 171 -3.07 8.41 13.62
N PHE A 172 -3.37 8.86 14.84
CA PHE A 172 -4.72 9.21 15.28
C PHE A 172 -4.91 10.72 15.13
N VAL A 173 -5.85 11.13 14.30
CA VAL A 173 -6.05 12.54 13.95
C VAL A 173 -7.47 12.95 14.32
N VAL A 174 -7.59 13.77 15.38
CA VAL A 174 -8.87 14.42 15.69
C VAL A 174 -9.07 15.57 14.70
N THR A 175 -10.11 15.48 13.89
CA THR A 175 -10.41 16.46 12.83
C THR A 175 -11.57 17.38 13.20
N TYR A 176 -12.40 16.97 14.15
CA TYR A 176 -13.49 17.77 14.70
C TYR A 176 -13.86 17.28 16.10
N TYR A 177 -14.28 18.18 16.97
CA TYR A 177 -14.99 17.88 18.21
C TYR A 177 -15.84 19.07 18.62
N ASP A 178 -16.92 18.82 19.36
CA ASP A 178 -17.71 19.86 20.01
C ASP A 178 -16.95 20.47 21.20
N ASN A 179 -16.47 21.71 21.02
CA ASN A 179 -15.67 22.42 22.00
C ASN A 179 -16.47 22.99 23.19
N THR A 180 -17.79 22.83 23.20
CA THR A 180 -18.65 23.17 24.34
C THR A 180 -18.82 22.00 25.30
N ILE A 181 -18.60 20.77 24.83
CA ILE A 181 -18.71 19.54 25.61
C ILE A 181 -17.35 19.06 26.09
N ILE A 182 -16.35 19.06 25.21
CA ILE A 182 -14.99 18.62 25.54
C ILE A 182 -13.94 19.59 25.00
N LYS A 183 -12.73 19.50 25.55
CA LYS A 183 -11.52 20.06 24.95
C LYS A 183 -10.51 18.95 24.77
N VAL A 184 -10.06 18.72 23.54
CA VAL A 184 -8.98 17.75 23.27
C VAL A 184 -7.63 18.40 23.59
N ASN A 185 -6.88 17.78 24.49
CA ASN A 185 -5.55 18.25 24.89
C ASN A 185 -4.45 17.59 24.05
N SER A 186 -4.56 16.28 23.82
CA SER A 186 -3.61 15.51 22.99
C SER A 186 -4.17 14.15 22.60
N VAL A 187 -3.51 13.50 21.64
CA VAL A 187 -3.67 12.07 21.35
C VAL A 187 -2.28 11.45 21.23
N SER A 188 -2.04 10.36 21.95
CA SER A 188 -0.73 9.70 21.96
C SER A 188 -0.52 8.79 20.75
N ALA A 189 0.73 8.44 20.45
CA ALA A 189 1.07 7.46 19.42
C ALA A 189 0.55 6.03 19.72
N ALA A 190 0.11 5.78 20.95
CA ALA A 190 -0.56 4.54 21.33
C ALA A 190 -2.09 4.59 21.10
N GLY A 191 -2.63 5.72 20.60
CA GLY A 191 -4.07 5.91 20.41
C GLY A 191 -4.82 6.31 21.68
N VAL A 192 -4.15 6.86 22.68
CA VAL A 192 -4.80 7.33 23.91
C VAL A 192 -5.14 8.81 23.78
N LEU A 193 -6.44 9.13 23.76
CA LEU A 193 -6.96 10.49 23.79
C LEU A 193 -6.84 11.06 25.20
N ASN A 194 -6.34 12.29 25.32
CA ASN A 194 -6.42 13.09 26.55
C ASN A 194 -7.33 14.30 26.30
N TYR A 195 -8.34 14.50 27.15
CA TYR A 195 -9.34 15.53 26.98
C TYR A 195 -9.89 16.02 28.33
N ASP A 196 -10.40 17.25 28.32
CA ASP A 196 -11.19 17.80 29.42
C ASP A 196 -12.67 17.65 29.07
N VAL A 197 -13.49 17.29 30.06
CA VAL A 197 -14.95 17.35 29.98
C VAL A 197 -15.39 18.70 30.52
N LEU A 198 -15.98 19.52 29.66
CA LEU A 198 -16.45 20.87 29.98
C LEU A 198 -17.93 20.87 30.35
N ASN A 199 -18.70 19.98 29.75
CA ASN A 199 -20.13 19.81 30.00
C ASN A 199 -20.50 18.33 29.86
N THR A 200 -21.40 17.85 30.72
CA THR A 200 -21.86 16.45 30.73
C THR A 200 -23.15 16.23 29.95
N ASN A 201 -23.69 17.26 29.32
CA ASN A 201 -24.96 17.24 28.59
C ASN A 201 -24.72 17.52 27.09
N PRO A 202 -24.17 16.55 26.32
CA PRO A 202 -24.07 16.67 24.87
C PRO A 202 -25.47 16.77 24.23
N ASP A 203 -25.59 17.57 23.18
CA ASP A 203 -26.81 17.64 22.36
C ASP A 203 -26.73 16.69 21.15
N ASN A 204 -27.74 16.71 20.29
CA ASN A 204 -27.81 15.82 19.12
C ASN A 204 -26.72 16.10 18.05
N ASN A 205 -26.04 17.24 18.13
CA ASN A 205 -24.96 17.66 17.25
C ASN A 205 -23.58 17.52 17.90
N SER A 206 -23.50 17.10 19.18
CA SER A 206 -22.24 16.90 19.88
C SER A 206 -21.60 15.56 19.47
N PHE A 207 -20.59 15.63 18.59
CA PHE A 207 -19.78 14.47 18.20
C PHE A 207 -18.30 14.81 18.06
N ILE A 208 -17.48 13.77 17.98
CA ILE A 208 -16.04 13.84 17.69
C ILE A 208 -15.76 13.06 16.41
N ASN A 209 -14.93 13.61 15.52
CA ASN A 209 -14.49 12.94 14.31
C ASN A 209 -12.99 12.63 14.39
N ILE A 210 -12.63 11.36 14.23
CA ILE A 210 -11.26 10.87 14.33
C ILE A 210 -10.93 10.06 13.08
N VAL A 211 -9.84 10.42 12.43
CA VAL A 211 -9.29 9.73 11.27
C VAL A 211 -8.04 8.97 11.70
N LEU A 212 -7.94 7.70 11.30
CA LEU A 212 -6.76 6.87 11.47
C LEU A 212 -5.98 6.88 10.15
N VAL A 213 -4.78 7.45 10.15
CA VAL A 213 -3.89 7.46 8.98
C VAL A 213 -2.92 6.29 9.10
N VAL A 214 -2.78 5.50 8.05
CA VAL A 214 -1.84 4.37 8.04
C VAL A 214 -0.43 4.90 7.79
N LYS A 215 0.50 4.65 8.72
CA LYS A 215 1.90 5.05 8.58
C LYS A 215 2.56 4.29 7.44
N LYS A 216 3.40 5.01 6.69
CA LYS A 216 4.25 4.48 5.61
C LYS A 216 5.67 4.30 6.10
#